data_AF-A0A1N7N0D7-F1
#
_entry.id   AF-A0A1N7N0D7-F1
#
_cell.length_a   1.000
_cell.length_b   1.000
_cell.length_c   1.000
_cell.angle_alpha   90.00
_cell.angle_beta   90.00
_cell.angle_gamma   90.00
#
_symmetry.space_group_name_H-M   'P 1'
#
loop_
_entity.id
_entity.type
_entity.pdbx_description
1 polymer ?
#
loop_
_entity_poly.entity_id
_entity_poly.type
_entity_poly.pdbx_seq_one_letter_code
_entity_poly.pdbx_strand_id
1 'polypeptide(L)'
;MEYEKLNTIILKRLKENLPEHLSYHSVMHVKDVIESVEKIAKSEKVNEEDLLLLKTAALFHDTGFLYGSKDHEAKSCEIAEEYLSDYGYSESQIEKIKGMIMATKIPQTPYNHLEQILADADLDYLGRDDFFVIGDKLFEELSMFGIVNSERDWNLLQEKFLESHHYFTETTIRSRNQKKQDNLNIIKTKLKNY
;
A
#
# COMPACT_ATOMS: atom_id res chain seq x y z
N MET A 1 7.52 18.63 12.22
CA MET A 1 7.33 17.73 11.08
C MET A 1 7.19 18.53 9.77
N GLU A 2 8.24 18.56 8.96
CA GLU A 2 8.28 19.23 7.64
C GLU A 2 7.72 18.33 6.52
N TYR A 3 6.48 17.86 6.66
CA TYR A 3 5.87 16.87 5.75
C TYR A 3 5.86 17.30 4.27
N GLU A 4 5.45 18.52 3.94
CA GLU A 4 5.33 18.98 2.54
C GLU A 4 6.69 18.98 1.80
N LYS A 5 7.76 19.28 2.53
CA LYS A 5 9.13 19.23 2.02
C LYS A 5 9.57 17.78 1.78
N LEU A 6 9.29 16.88 2.74
CA LEU A 6 9.55 15.44 2.57
C LEU A 6 8.75 14.87 1.40
N ASN A 7 7.47 15.20 1.28
CA ASN A 7 6.61 14.73 0.19
C ASN A 7 7.22 15.08 -1.17
N THR A 8 7.66 16.32 -1.34
CA THR A 8 8.33 16.77 -2.57
C THR A 8 9.62 15.99 -2.83
N ILE A 9 10.47 15.81 -1.82
CA ILE A 9 11.78 15.14 -1.94
C ILE A 9 11.61 13.66 -2.27
N ILE A 10 10.76 12.95 -1.54
CA ILE A 10 10.58 11.50 -1.68
C ILE A 10 9.86 11.16 -2.98
N LEU A 11 8.79 11.88 -3.34
CA LEU A 11 8.12 11.64 -4.62
C LEU A 11 9.05 11.92 -5.81
N LYS A 12 9.91 12.94 -5.72
CA LYS A 12 10.94 13.19 -6.74
C LYS A 12 11.94 12.03 -6.80
N ARG A 13 12.46 11.59 -5.65
CA ARG A 13 13.42 10.47 -5.57
C ARG A 13 12.83 9.19 -6.18
N LEU A 14 11.60 8.85 -5.83
CA LEU A 14 10.88 7.70 -6.38
C LEU A 14 10.71 7.83 -7.89
N LYS A 15 10.29 9.00 -8.38
CA LYS A 15 10.11 9.26 -9.81
C LYS A 15 11.40 9.09 -10.61
N GLU A 16 12.54 9.51 -10.05
CA GLU A 16 13.83 9.51 -10.73
C GLU A 16 14.60 8.18 -10.62
N ASN A 17 14.31 7.37 -9.59
CA ASN A 17 15.16 6.22 -9.24
C ASN A 17 14.42 4.88 -9.09
N LEU A 18 13.08 4.85 -9.15
CA LEU A 18 12.37 3.57 -9.20
C LEU A 18 12.70 2.85 -10.52
N PRO A 19 12.96 1.53 -10.47
CA PRO A 19 13.13 0.74 -11.68
C PRO A 19 11.92 0.84 -12.62
N GLU A 20 12.17 1.03 -13.92
CA GLU A 20 11.11 1.22 -14.93
C GLU A 20 10.16 0.03 -15.07
N HIS A 21 10.56 -1.17 -14.63
CA HIS A 21 9.75 -2.37 -14.68
C HIS A 21 8.71 -2.48 -13.54
N LEU A 22 8.71 -1.55 -12.57
CA LEU A 22 7.70 -1.48 -11.52
C LEU A 22 6.48 -0.69 -12.02
N SER A 23 5.56 -1.38 -12.70
CA SER A 23 4.33 -0.79 -13.23
C SER A 23 3.28 -0.51 -12.14
N TYR A 24 3.30 -1.24 -11.02
CA TYR A 24 2.39 -1.03 -9.89
C TYR A 24 3.04 -0.20 -8.79
N HIS A 25 4.16 -0.66 -8.20
CA HIS A 25 4.85 -0.01 -7.09
C HIS A 25 5.57 1.27 -7.56
N SER A 26 4.79 2.35 -7.67
CA SER A 26 5.12 3.57 -8.39
C SER A 26 4.74 4.82 -7.60
N VAL A 27 5.20 5.99 -8.06
CA VAL A 27 4.77 7.30 -7.50
C VAL A 27 3.25 7.47 -7.53
N MET A 28 2.56 6.85 -8.49
CA MET A 28 1.10 6.91 -8.55
C MET A 28 0.45 6.06 -7.45
N HIS A 29 1.01 4.88 -7.14
CA HIS A 29 0.57 4.06 -6.01
C HIS A 29 0.75 4.80 -4.69
N VAL A 30 1.95 5.35 -4.42
CA VAL A 30 2.20 6.13 -3.20
C VAL A 30 1.19 7.28 -3.02
N LYS A 31 0.84 7.98 -4.10
CA LYS A 31 -0.19 9.04 -4.04
C LYS A 31 -1.58 8.49 -3.76
N ASP A 32 -1.95 7.37 -4.38
CA ASP A 32 -3.22 6.70 -4.16
C ASP A 32 -3.37 6.23 -2.70
N VAL A 33 -2.32 5.64 -2.13
CA VAL A 33 -2.28 5.24 -0.71
C VAL A 33 -2.41 6.44 0.22
N ILE A 34 -1.72 7.55 -0.05
CA ILE A 34 -1.87 8.80 0.73
C ILE A 34 -3.33 9.30 0.69
N GLU A 35 -3.96 9.29 -0.50
CA GLU A 35 -5.36 9.72 -0.63
C GLU A 35 -6.32 8.78 0.12
N SER A 36 -6.09 7.47 0.06
CA SER A 36 -6.85 6.46 0.82
C SER A 36 -6.69 6.66 2.33
N VAL A 37 -5.46 6.88 2.81
CA VAL A 37 -5.18 7.21 4.21
C VAL A 37 -5.99 8.43 4.66
N GLU A 38 -5.98 9.52 3.89
CA GLU A 38 -6.71 10.74 4.26
C GLU A 38 -8.23 10.50 4.38
N LYS A 39 -8.80 9.71 3.46
CA LYS A 39 -10.23 9.34 3.47
C LYS A 39 -10.58 8.48 4.68
N ILE A 40 -9.82 7.40 4.91
CA ILE A 40 -10.07 6.44 5.99
C ILE A 40 -9.88 7.14 7.34
N ALA A 41 -8.76 7.83 7.54
CA ALA A 41 -8.45 8.53 8.79
C ALA A 41 -9.50 9.58 9.15
N LYS A 42 -10.04 10.30 8.15
CA LYS A 42 -11.14 11.25 8.37
C LYS A 42 -12.41 10.56 8.85
N SER A 43 -12.78 9.42 8.25
CA SER A 43 -13.97 8.65 8.67
C SER A 43 -13.80 8.00 10.05
N GLU A 44 -12.58 7.57 10.37
CA GLU A 44 -12.19 7.01 11.68
C GLU A 44 -11.93 8.09 12.76
N LYS A 45 -12.05 9.38 12.40
CA LYS A 45 -11.86 10.54 13.31
C LYS A 45 -10.47 10.60 13.95
N VAL A 46 -9.44 10.25 13.20
CA VAL A 46 -8.04 10.39 13.60
C VAL A 46 -7.70 11.88 13.78
N ASN A 47 -6.89 12.20 14.79
CA ASN A 47 -6.45 13.56 15.06
C ASN A 47 -5.41 14.05 14.03
N GLU A 48 -5.14 15.36 14.00
CA GLU A 48 -4.27 15.97 12.99
C GLU A 48 -2.81 15.49 13.06
N GLU A 49 -2.29 15.22 14.26
CA GLU A 49 -0.91 14.74 14.44
C GLU A 49 -0.77 13.31 13.88
N ASP A 50 -1.65 12.40 14.29
CA ASP A 50 -1.63 11.01 13.82
C ASP A 50 -1.95 10.91 12.31
N LEU A 51 -2.80 11.79 11.77
CA LEU A 51 -3.00 11.89 10.32
C LEU A 51 -1.70 12.29 9.60
N LEU A 52 -0.91 13.21 10.15
CA LEU A 52 0.37 13.58 9.58
C LEU A 52 1.37 12.41 9.63
N LEU A 53 1.38 11.63 10.71
CA LEU A 53 2.21 10.42 10.82
C LEU A 53 1.78 9.34 9.81
N LEU A 54 0.47 9.11 9.64
CA LEU A 54 -0.08 8.18 8.65
C LEU A 54 0.30 8.58 7.22
N LYS A 55 0.13 9.85 6.86
CA LYS A 55 0.55 10.37 5.54
C LYS A 55 2.05 10.21 5.33
N THR A 56 2.84 10.40 6.40
CA THR A 56 4.29 10.20 6.35
C THR A 56 4.61 8.72 6.13
N ALA A 57 3.99 7.79 6.86
CA ALA A 57 4.20 6.36 6.65
C ALA A 57 3.79 5.93 5.22
N ALA A 58 2.64 6.39 4.72
CA ALA A 58 2.20 6.16 3.34
C ALA A 58 3.19 6.72 2.30
N LEU A 59 3.81 7.87 2.55
CA LEU A 59 4.83 8.42 1.65
C LEU A 59 6.07 7.51 1.54
N PHE A 60 6.43 6.83 2.64
CA PHE A 60 7.65 6.03 2.73
C PHE A 60 7.45 4.52 2.51
N HIS A 61 6.23 3.98 2.61
CA HIS A 61 5.98 2.53 2.70
C HIS A 61 6.66 1.69 1.61
N ASP A 62 6.73 2.22 0.39
CA ASP A 62 7.32 1.56 -0.78
C ASP A 62 8.72 2.06 -1.18
N THR A 63 9.34 2.92 -0.38
CA THR A 63 10.67 3.46 -0.71
C THR A 63 11.76 2.39 -0.77
N GLY A 64 11.57 1.25 -0.11
CA GLY A 64 12.44 0.09 -0.16
C GLY A 64 12.56 -0.53 -1.55
N PHE A 65 11.57 -0.36 -2.44
CA PHE A 65 11.65 -0.84 -3.83
C PHE A 65 12.81 -0.22 -4.62
N LEU A 66 13.34 0.92 -4.18
CA LEU A 66 14.59 1.50 -4.71
C LEU A 66 15.80 0.55 -4.57
N TYR A 67 15.72 -0.44 -3.67
CA TYR A 67 16.77 -1.40 -3.37
C TYR A 67 16.36 -2.86 -3.66
N GLY A 68 15.19 -3.06 -4.26
CA GLY A 68 14.62 -4.37 -4.57
C GLY A 68 13.36 -4.70 -3.78
N SER A 69 12.63 -5.72 -4.23
CA SER A 69 11.32 -6.10 -3.66
C SER A 69 11.41 -6.94 -2.39
N LYS A 70 12.53 -7.64 -2.18
CA LYS A 70 12.72 -8.52 -1.03
C LYS A 70 12.84 -7.68 0.25
N ASP A 71 11.94 -7.92 1.19
CA ASP A 71 11.89 -7.22 2.49
C ASP A 71 11.88 -5.68 2.35
N HIS A 72 11.21 -5.19 1.31
CA HIS A 72 11.19 -3.76 0.99
C HIS A 72 10.59 -2.91 2.12
N GLU A 73 9.65 -3.41 2.92
CA GLU A 73 9.06 -2.67 4.04
C GLU A 73 10.09 -2.38 5.14
N ALA A 74 10.96 -3.35 5.42
CA ALA A 74 12.07 -3.16 6.36
C ALA A 74 13.07 -2.13 5.82
N LYS A 75 13.34 -2.17 4.52
CA LYS A 75 14.21 -1.18 3.88
C LYS A 75 13.57 0.22 3.84
N SER A 76 12.25 0.30 3.64
CA SER A 76 11.48 1.53 3.75
C SER A 76 11.56 2.14 5.15
N CYS A 77 11.55 1.31 6.20
CA CYS A 77 11.74 1.75 7.58
C CYS A 77 13.12 2.37 7.80
N GLU A 78 14.19 1.75 7.28
CA GLU A 78 15.55 2.32 7.34
C GLU A 78 15.61 3.67 6.63
N ILE A 79 15.03 3.78 5.42
CA ILE A 79 14.99 5.03 4.66
C ILE A 79 14.17 6.10 5.40
N ALA A 80 13.05 5.73 6.02
CA ALA A 80 12.27 6.66 6.82
C ALA A 80 13.09 7.20 8.00
N GLU A 81 13.78 6.35 8.74
CA GLU A 81 14.61 6.75 9.88
C GLU A 81 15.76 7.70 9.48
N GLU A 82 16.42 7.42 8.34
CA GLU A 82 17.47 8.28 7.76
C GLU A 82 16.99 9.70 7.46
N TYR A 83 15.73 9.86 7.04
CA TYR A 83 15.18 11.18 6.69
C TYR A 83 14.52 11.87 7.88
N LEU A 84 13.64 11.18 8.60
CA LEU A 84 12.66 11.83 9.47
C LEU A 84 13.30 12.60 10.65
N SER A 85 14.44 12.12 11.15
CA SER A 85 15.19 12.76 12.24
C SER A 85 15.55 14.22 11.91
N ASP A 86 15.90 14.50 10.66
CA ASP A 86 16.30 15.84 10.19
C ASP A 86 15.11 16.76 9.87
N TYR A 87 13.87 16.25 9.91
CA TYR A 87 12.66 16.96 9.48
C TYR A 87 11.67 17.17 10.63
N GLY A 88 12.17 17.12 11.87
CA GLY A 88 11.44 17.48 13.07
C GLY A 88 10.39 16.43 13.47
N TYR A 89 10.73 15.15 13.33
CA TYR A 89 10.03 14.01 13.92
C TYR A 89 10.82 13.54 15.15
N SER A 90 10.12 13.18 16.23
CA SER A 90 10.75 12.54 17.39
C SER A 90 11.02 11.06 17.13
N GLU A 91 11.96 10.46 17.88
CA GLU A 91 12.21 9.01 17.83
C GLU A 91 10.92 8.19 18.02
N SER A 92 10.06 8.60 18.96
CA SER A 92 8.77 7.95 19.19
C SER A 92 7.81 8.02 17.99
N GLN A 93 7.83 9.11 17.22
CA GLN A 93 7.04 9.26 16.00
C GLN A 93 7.61 8.42 14.85
N ILE A 94 8.94 8.35 14.75
CA ILE A 94 9.64 7.52 13.77
C ILE A 94 9.31 6.04 14.01
N GLU A 95 9.35 5.57 15.25
CA GLU A 95 8.99 4.18 15.58
C GLU A 95 7.52 3.86 15.25
N LYS A 96 6.59 4.79 15.49
CA LYS A 96 5.20 4.63 15.03
C LYS A 96 5.11 4.51 13.52
N ILE A 97 5.84 5.34 12.77
CA ILE A 97 5.88 5.32 11.30
C ILE A 97 6.44 3.98 10.80
N LYS A 98 7.51 3.49 11.40
CA LYS A 98 8.09 2.17 11.07
C LYS A 98 7.11 1.04 11.34
N GLY A 99 6.38 1.09 12.47
CA GLY A 99 5.30 0.13 12.78
C GLY A 99 4.22 0.12 11.70
N MET A 100 3.75 1.30 11.27
CA MET A 100 2.78 1.43 10.17
C MET A 100 3.30 0.83 8.87
N ILE A 101 4.53 1.16 8.46
CA ILE A 101 5.13 0.61 7.23
C ILE A 101 5.26 -0.92 7.33
N MET A 102 5.72 -1.46 8.46
CA MET A 102 5.85 -2.91 8.62
C MET A 102 4.51 -3.64 8.60
N ALA A 103 3.40 -2.96 8.96
CA ALA A 103 2.07 -3.56 8.92
C ALA A 103 1.54 -3.80 7.49
N THR A 104 2.12 -3.17 6.46
CA THR A 104 1.74 -3.42 5.05
C THR A 104 2.35 -4.71 4.50
N LYS A 105 3.36 -5.28 5.18
CA LYS A 105 4.00 -6.53 4.77
C LYS A 105 3.01 -7.68 4.68
N ILE A 106 3.01 -8.42 3.57
CA ILE A 106 2.08 -9.54 3.37
C ILE A 106 2.60 -10.83 4.04
N PRO A 107 1.77 -11.56 4.83
CA PRO A 107 0.40 -11.21 5.24
C PRO A 107 0.39 -10.07 6.26
N GLN A 108 -0.55 -9.12 6.10
CA GLN A 108 -0.64 -7.92 6.96
C GLN A 108 -0.93 -8.30 8.42
N THR A 109 -0.15 -7.74 9.34
CA THR A 109 -0.29 -7.97 10.80
C THR A 109 -0.26 -6.67 11.60
N PRO A 110 -1.27 -5.79 11.45
CA PRO A 110 -1.34 -4.55 12.22
C PRO A 110 -1.67 -4.82 13.70
N TYR A 111 -0.99 -4.12 14.61
CA TYR A 111 -1.13 -4.24 16.07
C TYR A 111 -1.93 -3.09 16.70
N ASN A 112 -2.13 -1.99 15.97
CA ASN A 112 -2.89 -0.85 16.45
C ASN A 112 -3.68 -0.17 15.32
N HIS A 113 -4.50 0.80 15.69
CA HIS A 113 -5.44 1.44 14.77
C HIS A 113 -4.76 2.19 13.61
N LEU A 114 -3.61 2.84 13.81
CA LEU A 114 -2.92 3.53 12.72
C LEU A 114 -2.31 2.54 11.72
N GLU A 115 -1.75 1.44 12.23
CA GLU A 115 -1.27 0.34 11.39
C GLU A 115 -2.40 -0.29 10.57
N GLN A 116 -3.60 -0.46 11.16
CA GLN A 116 -4.78 -0.93 10.45
C GLN A 116 -5.19 0.01 9.32
N ILE A 117 -5.15 1.33 9.55
CA ILE A 117 -5.49 2.32 8.53
C ILE A 117 -4.51 2.25 7.36
N LEU A 118 -3.19 2.16 7.60
CA LEU A 118 -2.23 2.09 6.50
C LEU A 118 -2.33 0.76 5.74
N ALA A 119 -2.49 -0.36 6.45
CA ALA A 119 -2.70 -1.67 5.83
C ALA A 119 -3.94 -1.68 4.93
N ASP A 120 -5.06 -1.11 5.41
CA ASP A 120 -6.28 -0.96 4.61
C ASP A 120 -6.10 -0.01 3.42
N ALA A 121 -5.37 1.09 3.59
CA ALA A 121 -5.15 2.09 2.55
C ALA A 121 -4.29 1.54 1.39
N ASP A 122 -3.27 0.74 1.72
CA ASP A 122 -2.37 0.10 0.74
C ASP A 122 -3.12 -0.88 -0.16
N LEU A 123 -4.11 -1.60 0.40
CA LEU A 123 -4.95 -2.56 -0.32
C LEU A 123 -6.38 -2.05 -0.57
N ASP A 124 -6.61 -0.74 -0.53
CA ASP A 124 -7.94 -0.14 -0.70
C ASP A 124 -8.55 -0.52 -2.06
N TYR A 125 -7.70 -0.61 -3.09
CA TYR A 125 -8.10 -0.91 -4.47
C TYR A 125 -8.83 -2.26 -4.65
N LEU A 126 -8.61 -3.23 -3.74
CA LEU A 126 -9.27 -4.55 -3.82
C LEU A 126 -10.79 -4.43 -3.83
N GLY A 127 -11.33 -3.41 -3.15
CA GLY A 127 -12.77 -3.12 -3.09
C GLY A 127 -13.19 -1.85 -3.84
N ARG A 128 -12.43 -1.42 -4.85
CA ARG A 128 -12.79 -0.27 -5.69
C ARG A 128 -13.25 -0.68 -7.09
N ASP A 129 -13.78 0.29 -7.83
CA ASP A 129 -14.24 0.13 -9.22
C ASP A 129 -13.08 0.01 -10.22
N ASP A 130 -11.92 0.59 -9.90
CA ASP A 130 -10.70 0.54 -10.70
C ASP A 130 -9.83 -0.70 -10.40
N PHE A 131 -10.35 -1.66 -9.63
CA PHE A 131 -9.65 -2.88 -9.22
C PHE A 131 -8.91 -3.58 -10.36
N PHE A 132 -9.58 -3.81 -11.50
CA PHE A 132 -8.96 -4.48 -12.64
C PHE A 132 -7.89 -3.63 -13.33
N VAL A 133 -8.09 -2.31 -13.41
CA VAL A 133 -7.09 -1.39 -14.01
C VAL A 133 -5.80 -1.39 -13.20
N ILE A 134 -5.92 -1.41 -11.88
CA ILE A 134 -4.76 -1.48 -10.98
C ILE A 134 -4.17 -2.89 -10.97
N GLY A 135 -5.02 -3.91 -10.96
CA GLY A 135 -4.61 -5.31 -11.07
C GLY A 135 -3.81 -5.60 -12.34
N ASP A 136 -4.14 -4.99 -13.47
CA ASP A 136 -3.40 -5.14 -14.73
C ASP A 136 -1.97 -4.60 -14.62
N LYS A 137 -1.75 -3.50 -13.86
CA LYS A 137 -0.40 -2.99 -13.59
C LYS A 137 0.40 -3.95 -12.72
N LEU A 138 -0.22 -4.53 -11.71
CA LEU A 138 0.44 -5.51 -10.84
C LEU A 138 0.73 -6.80 -11.62
N PHE A 139 -0.17 -7.21 -12.52
CA PHE A 139 0.04 -8.33 -13.42
C PHE A 139 1.25 -8.11 -14.33
N GLU A 140 1.38 -6.95 -14.96
CA GLU A 140 2.54 -6.58 -15.78
C GLU A 140 3.84 -6.68 -14.97
N GLU A 141 3.86 -6.12 -13.76
CA GLU A 141 5.03 -6.13 -12.89
C GLU A 141 5.45 -7.55 -12.48
N LEU A 142 4.49 -8.36 -12.01
CA LEU A 142 4.75 -9.75 -11.62
C LEU A 142 5.12 -10.63 -12.81
N SER A 143 4.62 -10.32 -14.00
CA SER A 143 5.00 -11.00 -15.24
C SER A 143 6.45 -10.71 -15.61
N MET A 144 6.89 -9.46 -15.46
CA MET A 144 8.29 -9.06 -15.67
C MET A 144 9.26 -9.80 -14.73
N PHE A 145 8.81 -10.13 -13.52
CA PHE A 145 9.58 -10.95 -12.57
C PHE A 145 9.44 -12.46 -12.77
N GLY A 146 8.62 -12.92 -13.73
CA GLY A 146 8.36 -14.35 -13.99
C GLY A 146 7.55 -15.04 -12.89
N ILE A 147 6.90 -14.27 -12.00
CA ILE A 147 6.07 -14.78 -10.89
C ILE A 147 4.76 -15.33 -11.43
N VAL A 148 4.20 -14.69 -12.45
CA VAL A 148 3.00 -15.13 -13.20
C VAL A 148 3.33 -15.16 -14.68
N ASN A 149 2.86 -16.19 -15.39
CA ASN A 149 3.22 -16.40 -16.81
C ASN A 149 2.01 -16.40 -17.73
N SER A 150 0.80 -16.29 -17.16
CA SER A 150 -0.46 -16.28 -17.91
C SER A 150 -1.55 -15.55 -17.13
N GLU A 151 -2.60 -15.12 -17.83
CA GLU A 151 -3.79 -14.54 -17.20
C GLU A 151 -4.48 -15.54 -16.24
N ARG A 152 -4.40 -16.84 -16.54
CA ARG A 152 -4.92 -17.89 -15.65
C ARG A 152 -4.15 -17.96 -14.34
N ASP A 153 -2.81 -17.93 -14.38
CA ASP A 153 -1.97 -17.92 -13.17
C ASP A 153 -2.24 -16.68 -12.33
N TRP A 154 -2.39 -15.52 -12.99
CA TRP A 154 -2.74 -14.26 -12.36
C TRP A 154 -4.10 -14.32 -11.65
N ASN A 155 -5.13 -14.82 -12.33
CA ASN A 155 -6.47 -14.95 -11.74
C ASN A 155 -6.48 -15.95 -10.56
N LEU A 156 -5.72 -17.04 -10.62
CA LEU A 156 -5.56 -17.97 -9.49
C LEU A 156 -4.87 -17.31 -8.28
N LEU A 157 -3.82 -16.51 -8.54
CA LEU A 157 -3.14 -15.74 -7.50
C LEU A 157 -4.09 -14.73 -6.85
N GLN A 158 -4.85 -13.98 -7.65
CA GLN A 158 -5.82 -13.01 -7.15
C GLN A 158 -6.95 -13.67 -6.36
N GLU A 159 -7.51 -14.78 -6.83
CA GLU A 159 -8.55 -15.53 -6.11
C GLU A 159 -8.07 -15.88 -4.70
N LYS A 160 -6.90 -16.53 -4.60
CA LYS A 160 -6.31 -16.91 -3.33
C LYS A 160 -6.03 -15.70 -2.43
N PHE A 161 -5.47 -14.63 -3.00
CA PHE A 161 -5.15 -13.42 -2.25
C PHE A 161 -6.42 -12.77 -1.67
N LEU A 162 -7.44 -12.53 -2.50
CA LEU A 162 -8.70 -11.93 -2.09
C LEU A 162 -9.45 -12.75 -1.03
N GLU A 163 -9.42 -14.08 -1.14
CA GLU A 163 -10.02 -15.00 -0.15
C GLU A 163 -9.31 -14.97 1.19
N SER A 164 -7.98 -14.83 1.19
CA SER A 164 -7.18 -14.79 2.42
C SER A 164 -7.15 -13.41 3.09
N HIS A 165 -7.26 -12.34 2.30
CA HIS A 165 -7.20 -10.96 2.78
C HIS A 165 -8.48 -10.56 3.53
N HIS A 166 -8.36 -9.68 4.52
CA HIS A 166 -9.48 -9.01 5.17
C HIS A 166 -9.09 -7.58 5.53
N TYR A 167 -10.05 -6.65 5.45
CA TYR A 167 -9.85 -5.28 5.93
C TYR A 167 -9.99 -5.22 7.45
N PHE A 168 -9.35 -4.22 8.06
CA PHE A 168 -9.23 -4.10 9.52
C PHE A 168 -10.12 -3.01 10.11
N THR A 169 -10.21 -1.83 9.49
CA THR A 169 -10.96 -0.70 10.01
C THR A 169 -12.46 -0.83 9.70
N GLU A 170 -13.31 -0.29 10.59
CA GLU A 170 -14.76 -0.31 10.38
C GLU A 170 -15.16 0.42 9.08
N THR A 171 -14.48 1.54 8.77
CA THR A 171 -14.71 2.30 7.54
C THR A 171 -14.44 1.48 6.28
N THR A 172 -13.27 0.82 6.19
CA THR A 172 -12.90 0.07 4.99
C THR A 172 -13.74 -1.20 4.87
N ILE A 173 -13.97 -1.92 5.96
CA ILE A 173 -14.89 -3.07 6.01
C ILE A 173 -16.26 -2.70 5.43
N ARG A 174 -16.85 -1.59 5.90
CA ARG A 174 -18.18 -1.15 5.44
C ARG A 174 -18.18 -0.69 3.98
N SER A 175 -17.13 -0.02 3.53
CA SER A 175 -17.10 0.64 2.22
C SER A 175 -16.50 -0.20 1.08
N ARG A 176 -15.73 -1.25 1.39
CA ARG A 176 -14.97 -2.03 0.40
C ARG A 176 -15.36 -3.51 0.33
N ASN A 177 -15.84 -4.14 1.41
CA ASN A 177 -16.07 -5.59 1.41
C ASN A 177 -17.03 -6.06 0.32
N GLN A 178 -18.15 -5.38 0.12
CA GLN A 178 -19.12 -5.78 -0.90
C GLN A 178 -18.48 -5.76 -2.30
N LYS A 179 -17.82 -4.66 -2.65
CA LYS A 179 -17.19 -4.52 -3.96
C LYS A 179 -16.01 -5.48 -4.14
N LYS A 180 -15.23 -5.73 -3.08
CA LYS A 180 -14.17 -6.75 -3.06
C LYS A 180 -14.74 -8.14 -3.36
N GLN A 181 -15.89 -8.48 -2.78
CA GLN A 181 -16.57 -9.76 -3.04
C GLN A 181 -17.09 -9.84 -4.48
N ASP A 182 -17.60 -8.74 -5.04
CA ASP A 182 -18.04 -8.66 -6.44
C ASP A 182 -16.84 -8.87 -7.39
N ASN A 183 -15.71 -8.22 -7.12
CA ASN A 183 -14.45 -8.37 -7.86
C ASN A 183 -13.95 -9.83 -7.81
N LEU A 184 -13.99 -10.47 -6.63
CA LEU A 184 -13.66 -11.89 -6.47
C LEU A 184 -14.58 -12.80 -7.31
N ASN A 185 -15.88 -12.53 -7.32
CA ASN A 185 -16.83 -13.33 -8.12
C ASN A 185 -16.57 -13.20 -9.63
N ILE A 186 -16.15 -12.03 -10.09
CA ILE A 186 -15.74 -11.82 -11.49
C ILE A 186 -14.49 -12.66 -11.81
N ILE A 187 -13.48 -12.64 -10.94
CA ILE A 187 -12.26 -13.47 -11.11
C ILE A 187 -12.62 -14.96 -11.16
N LYS A 188 -13.45 -15.44 -10.24
CA LYS A 188 -13.93 -16.85 -10.23
C LYS A 188 -14.67 -17.22 -11.50
N THR A 189 -15.41 -16.27 -12.09
CA THR A 189 -16.11 -16.49 -13.36
C THR A 189 -15.12 -16.57 -14.52
N LYS A 190 -14.09 -15.71 -14.57
CA LYS A 190 -13.01 -15.83 -15.56
C LYS A 190 -12.33 -17.20 -15.47
N LEU A 191 -12.01 -17.68 -14.27
CA LEU A 191 -11.36 -18.97 -14.04
C LEU A 191 -12.17 -20.18 -14.52
N LYS A 192 -13.50 -20.13 -14.44
CA LYS A 192 -14.40 -21.20 -14.93
C LYS A 192 -14.48 -21.28 -16.46
N ASN A 193 -14.14 -20.19 -17.15
CA ASN A 193 -14.24 -20.08 -18.60
C ASN A 193 -12.93 -20.43 -19.32
N TYR A 194 -11.87 -20.79 -18.58
CA TYR A 194 -10.67 -21.45 -19.12
C TYR A 194 -10.86 -22.97 -19.16
#